data_AF-A0AAU6ZZA5-F1
#
_entry.id   AF-A0AAU6ZZA5-F1
#
_cell.length_a   1.000
_cell.length_b   1.000
_cell.length_c   1.000
_cell.angle_alpha   90.00
_cell.angle_beta   90.00
_cell.angle_gamma   90.00
#
_symmetry.space_group_name_H-M   'P 1'
#
loop_
_entity.id
_entity.type
_entity.pdbx_description
1 polymer ?
#
loop_
_entity_poly.entity_id
_entity_poly.type
_entity_poly.pdbx_seq_one_letter_code
_entity_poly.pdbx_strand_id
1 'polypeptide(L)'
;MRAISPEATDARQRLNTALRAVRLADRQVPCEINPDLWTSNNRADREAAAFRCLACPVREECSAASSFERVGVWGSQIRAAGSLEW
;
A
#
# COMPACT_ATOMS: atom_id res chain seq x y z
N MET A 1 3.96 17.16 18.02
CA MET A 1 3.50 16.58 16.74
C MET A 1 4.70 16.44 15.84
N ARG A 2 4.96 15.26 15.26
CA ARG A 2 6.08 15.07 14.33
C ARG A 2 5.65 15.61 12.98
N ALA A 3 6.38 16.57 12.41
CA ALA A 3 6.09 17.07 11.07
C ALA A 3 6.29 15.94 10.04
N ILE A 4 5.40 15.87 9.04
CA ILE A 4 5.54 14.94 7.91
C ILE A 4 6.69 15.46 7.03
N SER A 5 7.61 14.59 6.62
CA SER A 5 8.72 15.01 5.77
C SER A 5 8.23 15.42 4.37
N PRO A 6 8.93 16.35 3.68
CA PRO A 6 8.64 16.66 2.28
C PRO A 6 8.69 15.43 1.37
N GLU A 7 9.61 14.51 1.63
CA GLU A 7 9.75 13.24 0.89
C GLU A 7 8.53 12.34 1.03
N ALA A 8 7.98 12.23 2.25
CA ALA A 8 6.75 11.46 2.49
C ALA A 8 5.56 12.09 1.76
N THR A 9 5.51 13.42 1.70
CA THR A 9 4.48 14.17 0.97
C THR A 9 4.57 13.91 -0.53
N ASP A 10 5.78 14.00 -1.11
CA ASP A 10 6.02 13.74 -2.53
C ASP A 10 5.68 12.28 -2.91
N ALA A 11 6.15 11.30 -2.12
CA ALA A 11 5.83 9.89 -2.37
C ALA A 11 4.31 9.63 -2.33
N ARG A 12 3.60 10.24 -1.37
CA ARG A 12 2.14 10.17 -1.30
C ARG A 12 1.47 10.81 -2.52
N GLN A 13 1.95 11.97 -2.96
CA GLN A 13 1.39 12.66 -4.12
C GLN A 13 1.59 11.86 -5.42
N ARG A 14 2.76 11.24 -5.61
CA ARG A 14 3.04 10.35 -6.75
C ARG A 14 2.09 9.16 -6.75
N LEU A 15 1.93 8.47 -5.62
CA LEU A 15 0.99 7.36 -5.48
C LEU A 15 -0.45 7.78 -5.80
N ASN A 16 -0.92 8.90 -5.26
CA ASN A 16 -2.27 9.41 -5.53
C ASN A 16 -2.49 9.76 -7.00
N THR A 17 -1.47 10.33 -7.65
CA THR A 17 -1.50 10.65 -9.08
C THR A 17 -1.59 9.39 -9.93
N ALA A 18 -0.79 8.37 -9.62
CA ALA A 18 -0.79 7.09 -10.31
C ALA A 18 -2.14 6.35 -10.13
N LEU A 19 -2.68 6.32 -8.90
CA LEU A 19 -4.02 5.78 -8.62
C LEU A 19 -5.11 6.47 -9.44
N ARG A 20 -5.07 7.80 -9.52
CA ARG A 20 -6.00 8.56 -10.37
C ARG A 20 -5.87 8.19 -11.85
N ALA A 21 -4.65 8.06 -12.36
CA ALA A 21 -4.41 7.67 -13.74
C ALA A 21 -4.96 6.27 -14.06
N VAL A 22 -4.81 5.31 -13.14
CA VAL A 22 -5.35 3.96 -13.29
C VAL A 22 -6.87 3.95 -13.37
N ARG A 23 -7.55 4.70 -12.49
CA ARG A 23 -9.01 4.85 -12.52
C ARG A 23 -9.50 5.51 -13.80
N LEU A 24 -8.81 6.54 -14.29
CA LEU A 24 -9.14 7.20 -15.56
C LEU A 24 -8.96 6.29 -16.77
N ALA A 25 -8.09 5.27 -16.67
CA ALA A 25 -7.89 4.26 -17.68
C ALA A 25 -8.81 3.04 -17.52
N ASP A 26 -9.81 3.11 -16.63
CA ASP A 26 -10.75 2.02 -16.30
C ASP A 26 -10.06 0.69 -15.94
N ARG A 27 -8.86 0.78 -15.33
CA ARG A 27 -8.12 -0.37 -14.83
C ARG A 27 -8.32 -0.50 -13.32
N GLN A 28 -8.28 -1.72 -12.83
CA GLN A 28 -8.48 -2.01 -11.42
C GLN A 28 -7.17 -1.97 -10.63
N VAL A 29 -7.26 -1.54 -9.37
CA VAL A 29 -6.24 -1.81 -8.35
C VAL A 29 -6.77 -2.84 -7.36
N PRO A 30 -6.00 -3.89 -7.03
CA PRO A 30 -6.51 -4.99 -6.21
C PRO A 30 -7.02 -4.56 -4.82
N CYS A 31 -6.41 -3.53 -4.22
CA CYS A 31 -6.77 -3.04 -2.89
C CYS A 31 -8.14 -2.34 -2.82
N GLU A 32 -8.77 -2.01 -3.95
CA GLU A 32 -10.13 -1.45 -3.98
C GLU A 32 -11.22 -2.54 -4.04
N ILE A 33 -10.87 -3.76 -4.44
CA ILE A 33 -11.84 -4.86 -4.62
C ILE A 33 -12.25 -5.46 -3.27
N ASN A 34 -11.29 -5.64 -2.35
CA ASN A 34 -11.54 -6.09 -0.98
C ASN A 34 -10.55 -5.40 -0.02
N PRO A 35 -10.83 -4.13 0.38
CA PRO A 35 -9.89 -3.31 1.16
C PRO A 35 -9.49 -3.92 2.50
N ASP A 36 -10.41 -4.65 3.14
CA ASP A 36 -10.19 -5.24 4.47
C ASP A 36 -9.03 -6.25 4.48
N LEU A 37 -8.73 -6.88 3.34
CA LEU A 37 -7.61 -7.81 3.22
C LEU A 37 -6.25 -7.10 3.37
N TRP A 38 -6.12 -5.83 2.95
CA TRP A 38 -4.89 -5.05 3.03
C TRP A 38 -4.64 -4.48 4.43
N THR A 39 -5.69 -4.39 5.24
CA THR A 39 -5.66 -3.88 6.63
C THR A 39 -5.92 -4.98 7.66
N SER A 40 -6.11 -6.24 7.23
CA SER A 40 -6.40 -7.37 8.12
C SER A 40 -5.33 -7.55 9.20
N ASN A 41 -5.76 -7.91 10.40
CA ASN A 41 -4.86 -8.28 11.49
C ASN A 41 -4.28 -9.70 11.29
N ASN A 42 -4.94 -10.54 10.50
CA ASN A 42 -4.44 -11.87 10.17
C ASN A 42 -3.26 -11.77 9.20
N ARG A 43 -2.15 -12.43 9.53
CA ARG A 43 -0.94 -12.44 8.70
C ARG A 43 -1.18 -13.14 7.35
N ALA A 44 -1.91 -14.25 7.33
CA ALA A 44 -2.18 -15.00 6.10
C ALA A 44 -3.01 -14.18 5.10
N ASP A 45 -3.99 -13.42 5.59
CA ASP A 45 -4.78 -12.49 4.77
C ASP A 45 -3.88 -11.42 4.13
N ARG A 46 -2.98 -10.85 4.93
CA ARG A 46 -2.03 -9.84 4.44
C ARG A 46 -1.01 -10.40 3.44
N GLU A 47 -0.60 -11.66 3.60
CA GLU A 47 0.25 -12.35 2.61
C GLU A 47 -0.51 -12.58 1.30
N ALA A 48 -1.78 -13.00 1.37
CA ALA A 48 -2.63 -13.12 0.20
C ALA A 48 -2.86 -11.76 -0.50
N ALA A 49 -3.07 -10.68 0.26
CA ALA A 49 -3.13 -9.32 -0.28
C ALA A 49 -1.81 -8.89 -0.93
N ALA A 50 -0.67 -9.19 -0.29
CA ALA A 50 0.65 -8.85 -0.83
C ALA A 50 0.91 -9.54 -2.17
N PHE A 51 0.51 -10.80 -2.33
CA PHE A 51 0.61 -11.51 -3.61
C PHE A 51 -0.21 -10.85 -4.72
N ARG A 52 -1.42 -10.35 -4.39
CA ARG A 52 -2.26 -9.61 -5.35
C ARG A 52 -1.59 -8.32 -5.86
N CYS A 53 -0.68 -7.72 -5.08
CA CYS A 53 0.05 -6.54 -5.51
C CYS A 53 0.98 -6.78 -6.72
N LEU A 54 1.35 -8.03 -7.04
CA LEU A 54 2.24 -8.34 -8.17
C LEU A 54 1.66 -7.91 -9.53
N ALA A 55 0.33 -7.90 -9.67
CA ALA A 55 -0.36 -7.45 -10.87
C ALA A 55 -0.79 -5.97 -10.81
N CYS A 56 -0.45 -5.25 -9.74
CA CYS A 56 -0.93 -3.89 -9.53
C CYS A 56 -0.15 -2.89 -10.41
N PRO A 57 -0.82 -2.07 -11.24
CA PRO A 57 -0.16 -1.11 -12.12
C PRO A 57 0.55 0.05 -11.39
N VAL A 58 0.28 0.25 -10.09
CA VAL A 58 0.90 1.30 -9.26
C VAL A 58 1.81 0.73 -8.17
N ARG A 59 2.28 -0.51 -8.37
CA ARG A 59 3.07 -1.24 -7.35
C ARG A 59 4.32 -0.46 -6.95
N GLU A 60 5.02 0.15 -7.90
CA GLU A 60 6.28 0.87 -7.66
C GLU A 60 6.07 2.13 -6.83
N GLU A 61 5.09 2.97 -7.19
CA GLU A 61 4.74 4.17 -6.42
C GLU A 61 4.21 3.81 -5.03
N CYS A 62 3.46 2.70 -4.94
CA CYS A 62 2.98 2.16 -3.67
C CYS A 62 4.14 1.70 -2.78
N SER A 63 5.13 1.01 -3.34
CA SER A 63 6.35 0.61 -2.63
C SER A 63 7.17 1.84 -2.17
N ALA A 64 7.27 2.89 -2.98
CA ALA A 64 7.97 4.11 -2.60
C ALA A 64 7.29 4.83 -1.41
N ALA A 65 5.95 4.90 -1.43
CA ALA A 65 5.17 5.45 -0.31
C ALA A 65 5.24 4.58 0.96
N SER A 66 5.43 3.26 0.81
CA SER A 66 5.45 2.30 1.93
C SER A 66 6.52 2.59 2.99
N SER A 67 7.65 3.20 2.58
CA SER A 67 8.76 3.56 3.48
C SER A 67 8.32 4.50 4.61
N PHE A 68 7.23 5.23 4.42
CA PHE A 68 6.70 6.21 5.36
C PHE A 68 5.50 5.69 6.17
N GLU A 69 5.07 4.46 5.90
CA GLU A 69 3.91 3.84 6.52
C GLU A 69 4.31 2.89 7.65
N ARG A 70 3.40 2.59 8.57
CA ARG A 70 3.70 1.74 9.74
C ARG A 70 2.95 0.42 9.75
N VAL A 71 1.79 0.36 9.08
CA VAL A 71 0.85 -0.77 9.15
C VAL A 71 0.24 -1.05 7.79
N GLY A 72 -0.22 -2.28 7.59
CA GLY A 72 -0.95 -2.71 6.40
C GLY A 72 -0.06 -3.28 5.30
N VAL A 73 -0.66 -3.56 4.15
CA VAL A 73 0.03 -4.10 2.95
C VAL A 73 0.28 -2.98 1.94
N TRP A 74 1.54 -2.86 1.49
CA TRP A 74 1.97 -1.80 0.58
C TRP A 74 2.92 -2.37 -0.48
N GLY A 75 2.55 -2.26 -1.76
CA GLY A 75 3.46 -2.63 -2.86
C GLY A 75 4.07 -4.04 -2.73
N SER A 76 3.29 -5.03 -2.28
CA SER A 76 3.72 -6.42 -1.96
C SER A 76 4.48 -6.61 -0.64
N GLN A 77 4.57 -5.60 0.21
CA GLN A 77 5.23 -5.69 1.52
C GLN A 77 4.20 -5.60 2.66
N ILE A 78 4.35 -6.43 3.68
CA ILE A 78 3.54 -6.38 4.89
C ILE A 78 4.24 -5.52 5.93
N ARG A 79 3.50 -4.56 6.50
CA ARG A 79 3.96 -3.71 7.60
C ARG A 79 3.07 -3.93 8.83
N ALA A 80 3.69 -4.03 10.00
CA ALA A 80 3.01 -4.16 11.28
C ALA A 80 3.63 -3.19 12.29
N ALA A 81 2.80 -2.47 13.04
CA ALA A 81 3.28 -1.59 14.10
C ALA A 81 3.63 -2.44 15.32
N GLY A 82 4.91 -2.47 15.69
CA GLY A 82 5.39 -3.22 16.84
C GLY A 82 5.47 -4.72 16.55
N SER A 83 6.69 -5.23 16.50
CA SER A 83 6.97 -6.67 16.54
C SER A 83 6.55 -7.23 17.90
N LEU A 84 5.33 -7.74 17.99
CA LEU A 84 5.07 -8.91 18.82
C LEU A 84 4.87 -10.05 17.85
N GLU A 85 6.00 -10.68 17.54
CA GLU A 85 6.06 -11.97 16.87
C GLU A 85 5.32 -12.98 17.75
N TRP A 86 4.26 -13.58 17.24
CA TRP A 86 3.75 -14.88 17.66
C TRP A 86 3.41 -15.68 16.40
#